data_AF-A0A6J1WHC2-F1
#
_entry.id   AF-A0A6J1WHC2-F1
#
_cell.length_a   1.000
_cell.length_b   1.000
_cell.length_c   1.000
_cell.angle_alpha   90.00
_cell.angle_beta   90.00
_cell.angle_gamma   90.00
#
_symmetry.space_group_name_H-M   'P 1'
#
loop_
_entity.id
_entity.type
_entity.pdbx_description
1 polymer ?
#
loop_
_entity_poly.entity_id
_entity_poly.type
_entity_poly.pdbx_seq_one_letter_code
_entity_poly.pdbx_strand_id
1 'polypeptide(L)'
;MLDHDKLEFEHHCGGAVIGERLVLSAAHCFDKQPLQLDHIRLVVGEHRLKFQDKHENRFLAEKVVLHPEFRKDGPHSNDIAVILVSRSGSGMQFNSHVRPICLPDGGEESAGQWCAVSGWGYQTGGK
;
A
#
# COMPACT_ATOMS: atom_id res chain seq x y z
N MET A 1 5.13 25.48 -3.03
CA MET A 1 4.00 24.83 -2.34
C MET A 1 3.20 24.15 -3.45
N LEU A 2 3.29 22.83 -3.57
CA LEU A 2 2.57 22.10 -4.62
C LEU A 2 1.09 22.09 -4.26
N ASP A 3 0.26 22.50 -5.21
CA ASP A 3 -1.19 22.41 -5.12
C ASP A 3 -1.58 20.93 -5.31
N HIS A 4 -1.77 20.22 -4.21
CA HIS A 4 -2.07 18.78 -4.23
C HIS A 4 -3.41 18.46 -4.90
N ASP A 5 -4.27 19.46 -5.12
CA ASP A 5 -5.54 19.32 -5.83
C ASP A 5 -5.37 19.30 -7.37
N LYS A 6 -4.15 19.53 -7.89
CA LYS A 6 -3.82 19.46 -9.33
C LYS A 6 -2.97 18.25 -9.73
N LEU A 7 -2.68 17.35 -8.80
CA LEU A 7 -1.96 16.11 -9.08
C LEU A 7 -2.96 15.01 -9.46
N GLU A 8 -2.80 14.48 -10.67
CA GLU A 8 -3.48 13.26 -11.11
C GLU A 8 -2.74 12.05 -10.51
N PHE A 9 -3.45 11.23 -9.74
CA PHE A 9 -2.91 10.01 -9.14
C PHE A 9 -3.40 8.79 -9.92
N GLU A 10 -2.49 7.85 -10.19
CA GLU A 10 -2.81 6.55 -10.79
C GLU A 10 -2.49 5.40 -9.82
N HIS A 11 -3.21 4.28 -9.96
CA HIS A 11 -2.93 3.08 -9.18
C HIS A 11 -1.60 2.46 -9.64
N HIS A 12 -0.58 2.53 -8.79
CA HIS A 12 0.76 2.01 -9.06
C HIS A 12 0.99 0.61 -8.47
N CYS A 13 0.67 0.42 -7.20
CA CYS A 13 0.89 -0.83 -6.46
C CYS A 13 -0.22 -1.11 -5.44
N GLY A 14 -0.36 -2.37 -5.07
CA GLY A 14 -1.19 -2.80 -3.94
C GLY A 14 -0.48 -2.75 -2.59
N GLY A 15 -1.24 -3.01 -1.53
CA GLY A 15 -0.74 -3.17 -0.17
C GLY A 15 -1.84 -3.70 0.75
N ALA A 16 -1.45 -4.15 1.93
CA ALA A 16 -2.37 -4.67 2.94
C ALA A 16 -2.30 -3.81 4.21
N VAL A 17 -3.46 -3.41 4.73
CA VAL A 17 -3.54 -2.76 6.04
C VAL A 17 -3.18 -3.79 7.11
N ILE A 18 -2.21 -3.48 7.97
CA ILE A 18 -1.77 -4.36 9.08
C ILE A 18 -1.92 -3.67 10.45
N GLY A 19 -2.36 -2.41 10.45
CA GLY A 19 -2.67 -1.64 11.65
C GLY A 19 -3.23 -0.27 11.28
N GLU A 20 -3.72 0.48 12.28
CA GLU A 20 -4.41 1.77 12.05
C GLU A 20 -3.55 2.80 11.30
N ARG A 21 -2.23 2.65 11.38
CA ARG A 21 -1.28 3.53 10.67
C ARG A 21 -0.27 2.78 9.81
N LEU A 22 -0.44 1.47 9.64
CA LEU A 22 0.56 0.61 9.04
C LEU A 22 -0.02 -0.12 7.83
N VAL A 23 0.65 0.05 6.70
CA VAL A 23 0.38 -0.68 5.46
C VAL A 23 1.64 -1.45 5.07
N LEU A 24 1.47 -2.73 4.78
CA LEU A 24 2.51 -3.59 4.23
C LEU A 24 2.44 -3.59 2.70
N SER A 25 3.58 -3.51 2.03
CA SER A 25 3.67 -3.57 0.57
C SER A 25 5.04 -4.12 0.16
N ALA A 26 5.33 -4.13 -1.13
CA ALA A 26 6.62 -4.52 -1.69
C ALA A 26 7.59 -3.33 -1.71
N ALA A 27 8.89 -3.58 -1.55
CA ALA A 27 9.91 -2.54 -1.58
C ALA A 27 10.13 -1.97 -2.99
N HIS A 28 10.03 -2.79 -4.03
CA HIS A 28 10.21 -2.34 -5.42
C HIS A 28 9.20 -1.27 -5.83
N CYS A 29 8.03 -1.21 -5.20
CA CYS A 29 7.03 -0.16 -5.43
C CYS A 29 7.56 1.24 -5.09
N PHE A 30 8.59 1.34 -4.25
CA PHE A 30 9.11 2.58 -3.66
C PHE A 30 10.64 2.74 -3.84
N ASP A 31 11.24 2.01 -4.79
CA ASP A 31 12.69 1.94 -4.94
C ASP A 31 13.33 3.11 -5.72
N LYS A 32 12.50 4.04 -6.21
CA LYS A 32 12.94 5.25 -6.92
C LYS A 32 13.54 6.24 -5.93
N GLN A 33 14.75 6.72 -6.22
CA GLN A 33 15.48 7.67 -5.38
C GLN A 33 15.74 8.99 -6.13
N PRO A 34 15.45 10.16 -5.53
CA PRO A 34 14.84 10.32 -4.20
C PRO A 34 13.35 9.95 -4.20
N LEU A 35 12.91 9.27 -3.13
CA LEU A 35 11.49 8.96 -2.93
C LEU A 35 10.73 10.23 -2.52
N GLN A 36 9.75 10.62 -3.34
CA GLN A 36 8.90 11.78 -3.10
C GLN A 36 7.60 11.32 -2.43
N LEU A 37 7.50 11.50 -1.11
CA LEU A 37 6.36 11.02 -0.31
C LEU A 37 5.04 11.72 -0.67
N ASP A 38 5.11 12.96 -1.14
CA ASP A 38 3.97 13.74 -1.63
C ASP A 38 3.37 13.19 -2.95
N HIS A 39 4.12 12.36 -3.67
CA HIS A 39 3.61 11.60 -4.83
C HIS A 39 2.97 10.27 -4.44
N ILE A 40 2.92 9.92 -3.15
CA ILE A 40 2.36 8.66 -2.67
C ILE A 40 1.02 8.93 -2.00
N ARG A 41 -0.03 8.31 -2.54
CA ARG A 41 -1.36 8.28 -1.96
C ARG A 41 -1.72 6.85 -1.58
N LEU A 42 -2.10 6.63 -0.34
CA LEU A 42 -2.67 5.37 0.10
C LEU A 42 -4.19 5.48 0.08
N VAL A 43 -4.84 4.54 -0.60
CA VAL A 43 -6.30 4.48 -0.71
C VAL A 43 -6.77 3.14 -0.15
N VAL A 44 -7.70 3.17 0.80
CA VAL A 44 -8.28 1.99 1.45
C VAL A 44 -9.79 1.99 1.34
N GLY A 45 -10.43 0.82 1.30
CA GLY A 45 -11.88 0.69 1.12
C GLY A 45 -12.36 0.95 -0.32
N GLU A 46 -11.42 1.05 -1.25
CA GLU A 46 -11.64 1.16 -2.69
C GLU A 46 -12.23 -0.13 -3.27
N HIS A 47 -13.11 0.00 -4.26
CA HIS A 47 -13.66 -1.11 -5.03
C HIS A 47 -13.55 -0.87 -6.53
N ARG A 48 -13.71 0.37 -6.99
CA ARG A 48 -13.72 0.78 -8.40
C ARG A 48 -12.71 1.90 -8.67
N LEU A 49 -11.45 1.54 -8.97
CA LEU A 49 -10.34 2.48 -9.23
C LEU A 49 -10.61 3.71 -10.13
N LYS A 50 -11.57 3.66 -11.05
CA LYS A 50 -11.89 4.80 -11.95
C LYS A 50 -12.91 5.78 -11.36
N PHE A 51 -13.46 5.49 -10.18
CA PHE A 51 -14.55 6.24 -9.57
C PHE A 51 -14.25 6.43 -8.10
N GLN A 52 -14.54 7.61 -7.57
CA GLN A 52 -14.47 7.82 -6.13
C GLN A 52 -15.61 7.06 -5.43
N ASP A 53 -15.25 6.04 -4.67
CA ASP A 53 -16.20 5.22 -3.91
C ASP A 53 -16.56 5.86 -2.57
N LYS A 54 -17.80 5.66 -2.11
CA LYS A 54 -18.29 6.22 -0.84
C LYS A 54 -17.49 5.76 0.39
N HIS A 55 -16.87 4.59 0.29
CA HIS A 55 -16.17 3.94 1.40
C HIS A 55 -14.65 4.09 1.29
N GLU A 56 -14.15 4.73 0.24
CA GLU A 56 -12.73 4.97 0.07
C GLU A 56 -12.24 6.03 1.06
N ASN A 57 -11.04 5.83 1.60
CA ASN A 57 -10.36 6.83 2.40
C ASN A 57 -8.93 7.00 1.88
N ARG A 58 -8.49 8.25 1.80
CA ARG A 58 -7.21 8.64 1.20
C ARG A 58 -6.27 9.18 2.27
N PHE A 59 -5.04 8.66 2.34
CA PHE A 59 -4.03 9.04 3.31
C PHE A 59 -2.71 9.40 2.62
N LEU A 60 -1.96 10.35 3.21
CA LEU A 60 -0.58 10.63 2.79
C LEU A 60 0.37 9.62 3.43
N ALA A 61 1.46 9.31 2.72
CA ALA A 61 2.58 8.60 3.31
C ALA A 61 3.38 9.55 4.22
N GLU A 62 3.50 9.21 5.50
CA GLU A 62 4.37 9.92 6.45
C GLU A 62 5.81 9.40 6.35
N LYS A 63 5.96 8.08 6.17
CA LYS A 63 7.25 7.42 6.00
C LYS A 63 7.07 6.13 5.23
N VAL A 64 8.04 5.82 4.37
CA VAL A 64 8.19 4.49 3.78
C VAL A 64 9.50 3.90 4.28
N VAL A 65 9.43 2.69 4.83
CA VAL A 65 10.58 1.94 5.35
C VAL A 65 10.75 0.70 4.49
N LEU A 66 11.76 0.69 3.63
CA LEU A 66 12.15 -0.51 2.88
C LEU A 66 12.93 -1.45 3.79
N HIS A 67 12.87 -2.74 3.53
CA HIS A 67 13.77 -3.68 4.21
C HIS A 67 15.23 -3.25 3.99
N PRO A 68 16.06 -3.18 5.04
CA PRO A 68 17.45 -2.70 4.92
C PRO A 68 18.30 -3.57 3.98
N GLU A 69 17.92 -4.84 3.81
CA GLU A 69 18.58 -5.79 2.91
C GLU A 69 17.81 -6.01 1.60
N PHE A 70 16.90 -5.10 1.22
CA PHE A 70 16.23 -5.16 -0.08
C PHE A 70 17.26 -5.04 -1.21
N ARG A 71 17.22 -6.00 -2.14
CA ARG A 71 18.10 -6.00 -3.33
C ARG A 71 17.31 -5.64 -4.57
N LYS A 72 17.47 -4.40 -5.03
CA LYS A 72 16.81 -3.90 -6.25
C LYS A 72 17.26 -4.66 -7.50
N ASP A 73 18.56 -4.89 -7.63
CA ASP A 73 19.14 -5.58 -8.79
C ASP A 73 19.20 -7.10 -8.51
N GLY A 74 18.52 -7.88 -9.34
CA GLY A 74 18.47 -9.34 -9.23
C GLY A 74 17.09 -9.87 -8.84
N PRO A 75 16.97 -10.92 -8.00
CA PRO A 75 15.70 -11.62 -7.75
C PRO A 75 14.75 -10.88 -6.79
N HIS A 76 14.95 -9.58 -6.53
CA HIS A 76 14.19 -8.80 -5.55
C HIS A 76 14.14 -9.47 -4.17
N SER A 77 15.30 -9.88 -3.63
CA SER A 77 15.35 -10.43 -2.27
C SER A 77 14.93 -9.38 -1.23
N ASN A 78 14.20 -9.81 -0.20
CA ASN A 78 13.67 -8.96 0.86
C ASN A 78 12.78 -7.82 0.31
N ASP A 79 11.96 -8.11 -0.68
CA ASP A 79 11.04 -7.17 -1.31
C ASP A 79 9.81 -6.87 -0.44
N ILE A 80 10.06 -6.16 0.65
CA ILE A 80 9.06 -5.80 1.65
C ILE A 80 9.29 -4.36 2.14
N ALA A 81 8.19 -3.62 2.26
CA ALA A 81 8.18 -2.27 2.79
C ALA A 81 7.00 -2.07 3.74
N VAL A 82 7.25 -1.28 4.79
CA VAL A 82 6.21 -0.81 5.71
C VAL A 82 6.01 0.68 5.49
N ILE A 83 4.76 1.07 5.27
CA ILE A 83 4.36 2.45 5.07
C ILE A 83 3.63 2.92 6.33
N LEU A 84 4.13 4.00 6.90
CA LEU A 84 3.46 4.73 7.97
C LEU A 84 2.58 5.80 7.32
N VAL A 85 1.28 5.79 7.59
CA VAL A 85 0.36 6.81 7.09
C VAL A 85 0.25 8.00 8.04
N SER A 86 0.05 9.19 7.43
CA SER A 86 -0.12 10.45 8.15
C SER A 86 -1.29 10.41 9.13
N ARG A 87 -1.12 11.05 10.30
CA ARG A 87 -2.20 11.30 11.25
C ARG A 87 -3.18 12.36 10.72
N SER A 88 -4.14 11.96 9.90
CA SER A 88 -5.39 12.72 9.74
C SER A 88 -6.38 12.22 10.80
N GLY A 89 -6.20 12.66 12.06
CA GLY A 89 -6.95 12.15 13.22
C GLY A 89 -6.34 10.87 13.81
N SER A 90 -7.18 9.87 14.13
CA SER A 90 -6.77 8.59 14.76
C SER A 90 -6.18 7.56 13.79
N GLY A 91 -5.83 7.94 12.55
CA GLY A 91 -5.41 7.01 11.49
C GLY A 91 -6.59 6.36 10.77
N MET A 92 -6.34 5.23 10.10
CA MET A 92 -7.36 4.46 9.39
C MET A 92 -8.41 3.94 10.37
N GLN A 93 -9.68 4.32 10.15
CA GLN A 93 -10.80 3.84 10.97
C GLN A 93 -11.33 2.52 10.42
N PHE A 94 -11.26 1.46 11.22
CA PHE A 94 -11.74 0.15 10.80
C PHE A 94 -13.27 0.05 10.81
N ASN A 95 -13.83 -0.56 9.77
CA ASN A 95 -15.25 -0.75 9.59
C ASN A 95 -15.53 -2.00 8.73
N SER A 96 -16.68 -2.11 8.06
CA SER A 96 -16.98 -3.25 7.19
C SER A 96 -16.20 -3.27 5.86
N HIS A 97 -15.61 -2.16 5.45
CA HIS A 97 -14.87 -1.99 4.18
C HIS A 97 -13.35 -1.84 4.36
N VAL A 98 -12.90 -1.46 5.56
CA VAL A 98 -11.47 -1.33 5.89
C VAL A 98 -11.18 -2.12 7.16
N ARG A 99 -10.35 -3.16 7.07
CA ARG A 99 -9.90 -3.98 8.21
C ARG A 99 -8.47 -4.43 8.00
N PRO A 100 -7.69 -4.63 9.08
CA PRO A 100 -6.35 -5.16 8.95
C PRO A 100 -6.37 -6.65 8.62
N ILE A 101 -5.36 -7.11 7.88
CA ILE A 101 -5.05 -8.53 7.73
C ILE A 101 -4.20 -9.01 8.92
N CYS A 102 -4.33 -10.28 9.28
CA CYS A 102 -3.44 -10.91 10.26
C CYS A 102 -2.05 -11.13 9.67
N LEU A 103 -1.02 -11.04 10.51
CA LEU A 103 0.34 -11.47 10.18
C LEU A 103 0.57 -12.87 10.75
N PRO A 104 1.36 -13.72 10.08
CA PRO A 104 1.73 -15.04 10.63
C PRO A 104 2.60 -14.87 11.89
N ASP A 105 2.48 -15.80 12.82
CA ASP A 105 3.25 -15.84 14.07
C ASP A 105 4.63 -16.50 13.92
N GLY A 106 4.96 -16.99 12.71
CA GLY A 106 6.22 -17.64 12.37
C GLY A 106 6.25 -19.15 12.58
N GLY A 107 5.15 -19.77 13.04
CA GLY A 107 5.04 -21.21 13.27
C GLY A 107 4.16 -21.98 12.27
N GLU A 108 3.39 -21.29 11.43
CA GLU A 108 2.43 -21.91 10.53
C GLU A 108 3.06 -22.34 9.18
N GLU A 109 3.12 -23.65 8.92
CA GLU A 109 3.42 -24.17 7.59
C GLU A 109 2.19 -24.06 6.68
N SER A 110 2.24 -23.15 5.71
CA SER A 110 1.15 -22.92 4.75
C SER A 110 1.31 -23.73 3.46
N ALA A 111 2.30 -24.62 3.39
CA ALA A 111 2.61 -25.37 2.17
C ALA A 111 1.44 -26.28 1.75
N GLY A 112 1.06 -26.22 0.47
CA GLY A 112 -0.04 -27.01 -0.08
C GLY A 112 -1.45 -26.53 0.26
N GLN A 113 -1.59 -25.43 1.00
CA GLN A 113 -2.88 -24.80 1.27
C GLN A 113 -3.32 -23.90 0.10
N TRP A 114 -4.63 -23.73 -0.06
CA TRP A 114 -5.18 -22.76 -1.01
C TRP A 114 -5.04 -21.35 -0.45
N CYS A 115 -4.50 -20.44 -1.25
CA CYS A 115 -4.37 -19.02 -0.92
C CYS A 115 -5.29 -18.18 -1.81
N ALA A 116 -5.73 -17.04 -1.30
CA ALA A 116 -6.46 -16.04 -2.07
C ALA A 116 -5.51 -14.93 -2.53
N VAL A 117 -5.66 -14.50 -3.79
CA VAL A 117 -5.00 -13.31 -4.33
C VAL A 117 -6.09 -12.32 -4.72
N SER A 118 -5.95 -11.07 -4.28
CA SER A 118 -6.91 -10.01 -4.56
C SER A 118 -6.21 -8.73 -5.01
N GLY A 119 -6.80 -8.03 -5.96
CA GLY A 119 -6.33 -6.74 -6.44
C GLY A 119 -6.98 -6.39 -7.78
N TRP A 120 -6.57 -5.27 -8.36
CA TRP A 120 -7.10 -4.77 -9.63
C TRP A 120 -6.25 -5.14 -10.85
N GLY A 121 -5.20 -5.93 -10.65
CA GLY A 121 -4.21 -6.28 -11.67
C GLY A 121 -3.38 -5.07 -12.11
N TYR A 122 -2.26 -5.33 -12.79
CA TYR A 122 -1.54 -4.27 -13.49
C TYR A 122 -2.40 -3.74 -14.64
N GLN A 123 -2.77 -2.46 -14.58
CA GLN A 123 -3.57 -1.84 -15.63
C GLN A 123 -2.64 -1.18 -16.64
N THR A 124 -2.44 -1.81 -17.80
CA THR A 124 -1.77 -1.14 -18.93
C THR A 124 -2.68 -0.02 -19.45
N GLY A 125 -2.33 1.23 -19.13
CA GLY A 125 -3.00 2.42 -19.64
C GLY A 125 -4.14 2.89 -18.76
N GLY A 126 -3.84 3.90 -17.93
CA GLY A 126 -4.86 4.77 -17.36
C GLY A 126 -5.72 5.36 -18.49
N LYS A 127 -6.95 4.89 -18.57
CA LYS A 127 -8.06 5.53 -19.30
C LYS A 127 -9.31 5.41 -18.46
#